data_AF-A0A7Y3JKN2-F1
#
_entry.id   AF-A0A7Y3JKN2-F1
#
_cell.length_a   1.000
_cell.length_b   1.000
_cell.length_c   1.000
_cell.angle_alpha   90.00
_cell.angle_beta   90.00
_cell.angle_gamma   90.00
#
_symmetry.space_group_name_H-M   'P 1'
#
loop_
_entity.id
_entity.type
_entity.pdbx_description
1 polymer ?
#
loop_
_entity_poly.entity_id
_entity_poly.type
_entity_poly.pdbx_seq_one_letter_code
_entity_poly.pdbx_strand_id
1 'polypeptide(L)'
;MEMLIIIALIISAVWFFTFGSYKTSIKDPASLTEPELENAFIELKKKILITNVYEHEQTYERLYWRIRAVLGQIMERHRHFVLDIEAKGADVRRLFIRREYRDADGGRHEEYVVPNDLDLKRKESDELLYLCFFLYLGGRAKNVGSVEGDPKLMVKILDYLINEKQYHPASFLKGFVMKYGIEFYKECYPGEARILLEFAQRNGVGSAAIELHQFAGSSLKCNA
;
A
#
# COMPACT_ATOMS: atom_id res chain seq x y z
N MET A 1 -5.93 -39.66 -29.15
CA MET A 1 -6.78 -38.75 -28.33
C MET A 1 -6.01 -38.19 -27.15
N GLU A 2 -5.31 -39.01 -26.37
CA GLU A 2 -4.52 -38.56 -25.20
C GLU A 2 -3.43 -37.52 -25.51
N MET A 3 -2.71 -37.67 -26.63
CA MET A 3 -1.65 -36.73 -27.03
C MET A 3 -2.17 -35.31 -27.32
N LEU A 4 -3.38 -35.18 -27.88
CA LEU A 4 -4.02 -33.88 -28.16
C LEU A 4 -4.48 -33.19 -26.86
N ILE A 5 -4.91 -33.97 -25.87
CA ILE A 5 -5.28 -33.45 -24.54
C ILE A 5 -4.05 -32.93 -23.81
N ILE A 6 -2.92 -33.64 -23.89
CA ILE A 6 -1.65 -33.21 -23.28
C ILE A 6 -1.16 -31.90 -23.92
N ILE A 7 -1.20 -31.78 -25.25
CA ILE A 7 -0.81 -30.56 -25.95
C ILE A 7 -1.72 -29.39 -25.59
N ALA A 8 -3.04 -29.61 -25.50
CA ALA A 8 -3.98 -28.57 -25.06
C ALA A 8 -3.72 -28.11 -23.61
N LEU A 9 -3.35 -29.03 -22.71
CA LEU A 9 -2.96 -28.71 -21.34
C LEU A 9 -1.65 -27.92 -21.27
N ILE A 10 -0.66 -28.25 -22.10
CA ILE A 10 0.61 -27.51 -22.17
C ILE A 10 0.38 -26.11 -22.74
N ILE A 11 -0.38 -25.98 -23.84
CA ILE A 11 -0.68 -24.68 -24.44
C ILE A 11 -1.46 -23.79 -23.47
N SER A 12 -2.48 -24.34 -22.80
CA SER A 12 -3.24 -23.58 -21.79
C SER A 12 -2.39 -23.20 -20.57
N ALA A 13 -1.49 -24.06 -20.11
CA ALA A 13 -0.53 -23.73 -19.06
C ALA A 13 0.41 -22.59 -19.51
N VAL A 14 1.02 -22.69 -20.69
CA VAL A 14 1.91 -21.66 -21.24
C VAL A 14 1.17 -20.33 -21.44
N TRP A 15 -0.07 -20.36 -21.94
CA TRP A 15 -0.90 -19.17 -22.08
C TRP A 15 -1.26 -18.56 -20.72
N PHE A 16 -1.57 -19.39 -19.72
CA PHE A 16 -1.83 -18.95 -18.36
C PHE A 16 -0.60 -18.31 -17.71
N PHE A 17 0.58 -18.91 -17.88
CA PHE A 17 1.84 -18.39 -17.35
C PHE A 17 2.30 -17.09 -18.05
N THR A 18 2.15 -17.00 -19.37
CA THR A 18 2.56 -15.81 -20.15
C THR A 18 1.58 -14.66 -19.98
N PHE A 19 0.28 -14.93 -20.02
CA PHE A 19 -0.77 -13.92 -19.81
C PHE A 19 -0.84 -13.45 -18.35
N GLY A 20 -0.63 -14.37 -17.40
CA GLY A 20 -0.44 -14.05 -15.98
C GLY A 20 0.78 -13.16 -15.76
N SER A 21 1.95 -13.55 -16.27
CA SER A 21 3.16 -12.72 -16.17
C SER A 21 3.01 -11.35 -16.84
N TYR A 22 2.30 -11.26 -17.96
CA TYR A 22 2.03 -10.00 -18.64
C TYR A 22 1.16 -9.05 -17.79
N LYS A 23 0.06 -9.55 -17.23
CA LYS A 23 -0.80 -8.75 -16.34
C LYS A 23 -0.06 -8.31 -15.08
N THR A 24 0.68 -9.23 -14.47
CA THR A 24 1.39 -8.99 -13.22
C THR A 24 2.58 -8.03 -13.40
N SER A 25 3.28 -8.10 -14.53
CA SER A 25 4.58 -7.42 -14.70
C SER A 25 4.58 -6.23 -15.66
N ILE A 26 3.61 -6.12 -16.58
CA ILE A 26 3.67 -5.17 -17.71
C ILE A 26 2.42 -4.29 -17.81
N LYS A 27 1.22 -4.85 -17.64
CA LYS A 27 -0.04 -4.11 -17.83
C LYS A 27 -0.16 -2.93 -16.84
N ASP A 28 -0.67 -1.78 -17.27
CA ASP A 28 -0.88 -0.64 -16.37
C ASP A 28 -1.79 -1.05 -15.18
N PRO A 29 -1.35 -0.89 -13.91
CA PRO A 29 -2.16 -1.25 -12.75
C PRO A 29 -3.55 -0.60 -12.74
N ALA A 30 -3.71 0.60 -13.29
CA ALA A 30 -5.00 1.30 -13.36
C ALA A 30 -6.06 0.57 -14.21
N SER A 31 -5.62 -0.35 -15.08
CA SER A 31 -6.47 -1.12 -15.99
C SER A 31 -6.79 -2.54 -15.49
N LEU A 32 -6.42 -2.86 -14.25
CA LEU A 32 -6.69 -4.12 -13.59
C LEU A 32 -7.97 -4.05 -12.74
N THR A 33 -8.74 -5.12 -12.73
CA THR A 33 -9.87 -5.26 -11.79
C THR A 33 -9.37 -5.49 -10.35
N GLU A 34 -10.24 -5.31 -9.36
CA GLU A 34 -9.83 -5.48 -7.95
C GLU A 34 -9.21 -6.86 -7.64
N PRO A 35 -9.79 -8.00 -8.08
CA PRO A 35 -9.19 -9.30 -7.85
C PRO A 35 -7.85 -9.49 -8.58
N GLU A 36 -7.71 -8.88 -9.77
CA GLU A 36 -6.45 -8.93 -10.52
C GLU A 36 -5.34 -8.14 -9.83
N LEU A 37 -5.66 -7.00 -9.20
CA LEU A 37 -4.72 -6.23 -8.39
C LEU A 37 -4.24 -7.03 -7.18
N GLU A 38 -5.15 -7.70 -6.46
CA GLU A 38 -4.78 -8.56 -5.31
C GLU A 38 -3.85 -9.70 -5.74
N ASN A 39 -4.21 -10.40 -6.81
CA ASN A 39 -3.41 -11.51 -7.32
C ASN A 39 -2.03 -11.04 -7.80
N ALA A 40 -1.98 -9.92 -8.53
CA ALA A 40 -0.72 -9.35 -8.98
C ALA A 40 0.17 -8.96 -7.79
N PHE A 41 -0.40 -8.34 -6.76
CA PHE A 41 0.34 -8.00 -5.54
C PHE A 41 0.93 -9.25 -4.88
N ILE A 42 0.13 -10.29 -4.67
CA ILE A 42 0.57 -11.56 -4.04
C ILE A 42 1.71 -12.20 -4.84
N GLU A 43 1.58 -12.28 -6.16
CA GLU A 43 2.60 -12.88 -7.03
C GLU A 43 3.92 -12.09 -6.99
N LEU A 44 3.84 -10.76 -7.10
CA LEU A 44 5.02 -9.90 -7.04
C LEU A 44 5.68 -9.98 -5.66
N LYS A 45 4.88 -10.05 -4.61
CA LYS A 45 5.35 -10.18 -3.23
C LYS A 45 6.16 -11.46 -3.01
N LYS A 46 5.65 -12.59 -3.50
CA LYS A 46 6.39 -13.86 -3.45
C LYS A 46 7.73 -13.77 -4.17
N LYS A 47 7.75 -13.13 -5.34
CA LYS A 47 8.97 -12.95 -6.14
C LYS A 47 10.00 -12.07 -5.43
N ILE A 48 9.61 -10.92 -4.87
CA ILE A 48 10.57 -10.01 -4.25
C ILE A 48 11.20 -10.60 -2.98
N LEU A 49 10.44 -11.38 -2.20
CA LEU A 49 10.94 -11.98 -0.95
C LEU A 49 12.02 -13.04 -1.17
N ILE A 50 12.00 -13.73 -2.32
CA ILE A 50 13.02 -14.73 -2.69
C ILE A 50 14.14 -14.16 -3.56
N THR A 51 14.03 -12.91 -4.00
CA THR A 51 15.02 -12.29 -4.87
C THR A 51 16.13 -11.68 -4.02
N ASN A 52 17.34 -12.22 -4.11
CA ASN A 52 18.50 -11.67 -3.44
C ASN A 52 18.91 -10.33 -4.08
N VAL A 53 18.83 -9.24 -3.32
CA VAL A 53 19.16 -7.90 -3.79
C VAL A 53 20.62 -7.78 -4.25
N TYR A 54 21.55 -8.51 -3.62
CA TYR A 54 22.98 -8.42 -3.93
C TYR A 54 23.36 -9.14 -5.23
N GLU A 55 22.58 -10.15 -5.63
CA GLU A 55 22.84 -10.94 -6.84
C GLU A 55 21.99 -10.46 -8.03
N HIS A 56 20.82 -9.87 -7.75
CA HIS A 56 19.80 -9.55 -8.75
C HIS A 56 19.19 -8.15 -8.57
N GLU A 57 20.02 -7.15 -8.32
CA GLU A 57 19.62 -5.75 -8.04
C GLU A 57 18.57 -5.21 -9.02
N GLN A 58 18.83 -5.23 -10.33
CA GLN A 58 17.89 -4.71 -11.34
C GLN A 58 16.52 -5.44 -11.34
N THR A 59 16.50 -6.73 -11.02
CA THR A 59 15.26 -7.50 -10.92
C THR A 59 14.52 -7.12 -9.63
N TYR A 60 15.25 -6.96 -8.53
CA TYR A 60 14.72 -6.52 -7.26
C TYR A 60 14.08 -5.13 -7.38
N GLU A 61 14.78 -4.15 -7.95
CA GLU A 61 14.26 -2.80 -8.17
C GLU A 61 12.99 -2.81 -9.02
N ARG A 62 12.97 -3.57 -10.11
CA ARG A 62 11.79 -3.69 -10.98
C ARG A 62 10.60 -4.26 -10.23
N LEU A 63 10.81 -5.30 -9.42
CA LEU A 63 9.76 -5.87 -8.57
C LEU A 63 9.30 -4.85 -7.54
N TYR A 64 10.21 -4.13 -6.89
CA TYR A 64 9.90 -3.09 -5.91
C TYR A 64 8.99 -2.01 -6.50
N TRP A 65 9.38 -1.43 -7.63
CA TRP A 65 8.60 -0.38 -8.30
C TRP A 65 7.24 -0.88 -8.77
N ARG A 66 7.20 -2.14 -9.24
CA ARG A 66 5.95 -2.75 -9.67
C ARG A 66 4.99 -3.00 -8.51
N ILE A 67 5.48 -3.50 -7.38
CA ILE A 67 4.67 -3.67 -6.16
C ILE A 67 4.14 -2.32 -5.70
N ARG A 68 5.00 -1.29 -5.67
CA ARG A 68 4.61 0.08 -5.30
C ARG A 68 3.46 0.58 -6.17
N ALA A 69 3.54 0.38 -7.49
CA ALA A 69 2.49 0.82 -8.42
C ALA A 69 1.17 0.06 -8.23
N VAL A 70 1.22 -1.27 -8.06
CA VAL A 70 0.03 -2.08 -7.81
C VAL A 70 -0.62 -1.70 -6.48
N LEU A 71 0.18 -1.59 -5.41
CA LEU A 71 -0.34 -1.22 -4.10
C LEU A 71 -0.88 0.21 -4.08
N GLY A 72 -0.27 1.14 -4.83
CA GLY A 72 -0.81 2.48 -5.04
C GLY A 72 -2.24 2.43 -5.59
N GLN A 73 -2.52 1.57 -6.57
CA GLN A 73 -3.88 1.40 -7.09
C GLN A 73 -4.84 0.72 -6.12
N ILE A 74 -4.36 -0.20 -5.29
CA ILE A 74 -5.16 -0.76 -4.20
C ILE A 74 -5.53 0.33 -3.19
N MET A 75 -4.59 1.21 -2.83
CA MET A 75 -4.84 2.33 -1.92
C MET A 75 -5.81 3.36 -2.47
N GLU A 76 -5.84 3.60 -3.79
CA GLU A 76 -6.76 4.56 -4.41
C GLU A 76 -8.24 4.21 -4.16
N ARG A 77 -8.58 2.93 -3.94
CA ARG A 77 -9.94 2.50 -3.50
C ARG A 77 -10.38 3.19 -2.20
N HIS A 78 -9.40 3.47 -1.34
CA HIS A 78 -9.60 4.06 -0.02
C HIS A 78 -9.31 5.55 0.03
N ARG A 79 -9.12 6.19 -1.13
CA ARG A 79 -8.82 7.62 -1.25
C ARG A 79 -9.93 8.52 -0.68
N HIS A 80 -11.13 8.02 -0.47
CA HIS A 80 -12.21 8.75 0.20
C HIS A 80 -11.77 9.31 1.56
N PHE A 81 -10.94 8.61 2.34
CA PHE A 81 -10.39 9.14 3.60
C PHE A 81 -9.57 10.43 3.41
N VAL A 82 -8.87 10.55 2.28
CA VAL A 82 -8.11 11.75 1.91
C VAL A 82 -9.06 12.84 1.40
N LEU A 83 -9.97 12.47 0.50
CA LEU A 83 -10.89 13.42 -0.15
C LEU A 83 -11.85 14.08 0.84
N ASP A 84 -12.33 13.34 1.85
CA ASP A 84 -13.23 13.87 2.88
C ASP A 84 -12.57 15.02 3.66
N ILE A 85 -11.26 14.91 3.92
CA ILE A 85 -10.50 15.92 4.66
C ILE A 85 -10.20 17.12 3.77
N GLU A 86 -9.82 16.88 2.51
CA GLU A 86 -9.62 17.95 1.53
C GLU A 86 -10.91 18.73 1.25
N ALA A 87 -12.06 18.05 1.27
CA ALA A 87 -13.37 18.68 1.07
C ALA A 87 -13.81 19.57 2.24
N LYS A 88 -13.38 19.25 3.48
CA LYS A 88 -13.60 20.11 4.66
C LYS A 88 -12.81 21.42 4.61
N GLY A 89 -11.87 21.57 3.68
CA GLY A 89 -11.00 22.75 3.59
C GLY A 89 -9.95 22.82 4.70
N ALA A 90 -9.59 21.67 5.30
CA ALA A 90 -8.51 21.62 6.28
C ALA A 90 -7.20 22.10 5.65
N ASP A 91 -6.47 22.99 6.34
CA ASP A 91 -5.14 23.42 5.91
C ASP A 91 -4.10 22.33 6.21
N VAL A 92 -4.12 21.27 5.41
CA VAL A 92 -3.20 20.13 5.53
C VAL A 92 -1.77 20.48 5.11
N ARG A 93 -1.54 21.63 4.45
CA ARG A 93 -0.19 22.06 4.05
C ARG A 93 0.71 22.27 5.26
N ARG A 94 0.14 22.73 6.39
CA ARG A 94 0.86 22.93 7.66
C ARG A 94 1.40 21.63 8.29
N LEU A 95 1.01 20.46 7.75
CA LEU A 95 1.47 19.16 8.22
C LEU A 95 2.80 18.75 7.58
N PHE A 96 3.25 19.50 6.56
CA PHE A 96 4.44 19.19 5.79
C PHE A 96 5.44 20.34 5.82
N ILE A 97 6.71 19.99 5.78
CA ILE A 97 7.82 20.92 5.59
C ILE A 97 8.56 20.58 4.30
N ARG A 98 9.03 21.61 3.59
CA ARG A 98 9.82 21.44 2.38
C ARG A 98 11.24 20.98 2.75
N ARG A 99 11.71 19.94 2.09
CA ARG A 99 13.10 19.47 2.11
C ARG A 99 13.65 19.61 0.69
N GLU A 100 14.84 20.19 0.62
CA GLU A 100 15.61 20.26 -0.62
C GLU A 100 16.78 19.31 -0.51
N TYR A 101 16.99 18.51 -1.55
CA TYR A 101 18.17 17.67 -1.68
C TYR A 101 18.71 17.73 -3.10
N ARG A 102 19.95 17.26 -3.25
CA ARG A 102 20.58 17.08 -4.55
C ARG A 102 20.65 15.59 -4.87
N ASP A 103 20.31 15.22 -6.09
CA ASP A 103 20.56 13.87 -6.57
C ASP A 103 22.07 13.65 -6.84
N ALA A 104 22.41 12.43 -7.24
CA ALA A 104 23.78 12.06 -7.59
C ALA A 104 24.35 12.85 -8.79
N ASP A 105 23.47 13.40 -9.63
CA ASP A 105 23.81 14.20 -10.82
C ASP A 105 23.86 15.71 -10.53
N GLY A 106 23.64 16.11 -9.27
CA GLY A 106 23.64 17.51 -8.83
C GLY A 106 22.34 18.28 -9.13
N GLY A 107 21.32 17.61 -9.66
CA GLY A 107 19.97 18.12 -9.85
C GLY A 107 19.31 18.45 -8.50
N ARG A 108 18.67 19.62 -8.43
CA ARG A 108 17.92 20.02 -7.23
C ARG A 108 16.53 19.40 -7.27
N HIS A 109 16.19 18.68 -6.22
CA HIS A 109 14.85 18.12 -6.02
C HIS A 109 14.20 18.74 -4.81
N GLU A 110 12.88 18.91 -4.91
CA GLU A 110 12.04 19.39 -3.84
C GLU A 110 11.07 18.29 -3.44
N GLU A 111 11.09 17.93 -2.17
CA GLU A 111 10.11 17.02 -1.57
C GLU A 111 9.56 17.61 -0.29
N TYR A 112 8.43 17.06 0.14
CA TYR A 112 7.78 17.43 1.38
C TYR A 112 7.83 16.26 2.34
N VAL A 113 8.18 16.56 3.59
CA VAL A 113 8.28 15.56 4.65
C VAL A 113 7.45 15.99 5.85
N VAL A 114 7.07 15.03 6.68
CA VAL A 114 6.44 15.35 7.97
C VAL A 114 7.54 15.77 8.95
N PRO A 115 7.37 16.87 9.71
CA PRO A 115 8.36 17.32 10.67
C PRO A 115 8.58 16.27 11.78
N ASN A 116 9.84 16.06 12.15
CA ASN A 116 10.23 15.09 13.19
C ASN A 116 9.66 15.43 14.58
N ASP A 117 9.39 16.71 14.82
CA ASP A 117 8.84 17.29 16.05
C ASP A 117 7.31 17.49 15.99
N LEU A 118 6.61 16.79 15.09
CA LEU A 118 5.16 16.83 15.00
C LEU A 118 4.51 16.49 16.35
N ASP A 119 3.89 17.49 16.99
CA ASP A 119 3.11 17.30 18.21
C ASP A 119 1.74 16.69 17.88
N LEU A 120 1.65 15.35 17.99
CA LEU A 120 0.44 14.58 17.73
C LEU A 120 -0.76 15.03 18.57
N LYS A 121 -0.53 15.55 19.78
CA LYS A 121 -1.62 15.94 20.69
C LYS A 121 -2.38 17.17 20.19
N ARG A 122 -1.71 18.04 19.44
CA ARG A 122 -2.25 19.29 18.88
C ARG A 122 -2.89 19.12 17.51
N LYS A 123 -2.87 17.91 16.94
CA LYS A 123 -3.45 17.62 15.63
C LYS A 123 -4.79 16.92 15.79
N GLU A 124 -5.69 17.22 14.85
CA GLU A 124 -6.97 16.53 14.77
C GLU A 124 -6.77 15.10 14.26
N SER A 125 -7.65 14.19 14.70
CA SER A 125 -7.52 12.76 14.38
C SER A 125 -7.61 12.49 12.88
N ASP A 126 -8.41 13.26 12.15
CA ASP A 126 -8.53 13.15 10.70
C ASP A 126 -7.27 13.69 9.99
N GLU A 127 -6.72 14.84 10.40
CA GLU A 127 -5.42 15.34 9.89
C GLU A 127 -4.28 14.32 10.07
N LEU A 128 -4.26 13.61 11.20
CA LEU A 128 -3.28 12.56 11.44
C LEU A 128 -3.52 11.32 10.56
N LEU A 129 -4.77 10.93 10.32
CA LEU A 129 -5.09 9.85 9.38
C LEU A 129 -4.74 10.24 7.93
N TYR A 130 -4.95 11.50 7.55
CA TYR A 130 -4.52 12.06 6.27
C TYR A 130 -3.02 11.87 6.06
N LEU A 131 -2.22 12.25 7.07
CA LEU A 131 -0.77 12.03 7.04
C LEU A 131 -0.41 10.57 6.81
N CYS A 132 -1.04 9.64 7.53
CA CYS A 132 -0.75 8.22 7.40
C CYS A 132 -0.93 7.69 5.98
N PHE A 133 -1.89 8.22 5.21
CA PHE A 133 -2.08 7.83 3.81
C PHE A 133 -0.85 8.14 2.95
N PHE A 134 -0.26 9.32 3.09
CA PHE A 134 0.95 9.69 2.35
C PHE A 134 2.20 9.03 2.91
N LEU A 135 2.26 8.81 4.22
CA LEU A 135 3.42 8.20 4.85
C LEU A 135 3.60 6.72 4.46
N TYR A 136 2.57 6.02 3.97
CA TYR A 136 2.72 4.62 3.58
C TYR A 136 3.56 4.43 2.30
N LEU A 137 3.18 5.11 1.21
CA LEU A 137 3.81 4.95 -0.11
C LEU A 137 4.48 6.23 -0.65
N GLY A 138 4.39 7.34 0.07
CA GLY A 138 4.55 8.67 -0.51
C GLY A 138 3.39 9.02 -1.43
N GLY A 139 3.52 10.14 -2.15
CA GLY A 139 2.53 10.51 -3.17
C GLY A 139 2.50 12.01 -3.41
N ARG A 140 1.46 12.48 -4.07
CA ARG A 140 1.28 13.92 -4.33
C ARG A 140 0.11 14.46 -3.53
N ALA A 141 0.40 15.23 -2.49
CA ALA A 141 -0.62 15.91 -1.70
C ALA A 141 -1.08 17.19 -2.39
N LYS A 142 -2.39 17.44 -2.37
CA LYS A 142 -3.02 18.61 -3.00
C LYS A 142 -2.47 19.90 -2.38
N ASN A 143 -2.11 20.87 -3.23
CA ASN A 143 -1.56 22.18 -2.82
C ASN A 143 -0.24 22.11 -2.03
N VAL A 144 0.41 20.95 -1.98
CA VAL A 144 1.71 20.73 -1.31
C VAL A 144 2.75 20.35 -2.37
N GLY A 145 2.63 19.15 -2.94
CA GLY A 145 3.63 18.61 -3.85
C GLY A 145 3.92 17.14 -3.58
N SER A 146 5.10 16.67 -4.00
CA SER A 146 5.57 15.31 -3.74
C SER A 146 5.90 15.15 -2.26
N VAL A 147 5.29 14.18 -1.61
CA VAL A 147 5.49 13.83 -0.20
C VAL A 147 6.27 12.52 -0.11
N GLU A 148 7.33 12.52 0.70
CA GLU A 148 8.11 11.33 1.02
C GLU A 148 7.34 10.40 1.96
N GLY A 149 7.40 9.09 1.72
CA GLY A 149 6.83 8.10 2.63
C GLY A 149 7.72 7.88 3.85
N ASP A 150 7.11 7.71 5.02
CA ASP A 150 7.78 7.24 6.23
C ASP A 150 6.86 6.24 6.96
N PRO A 151 6.94 4.94 6.61
CA PRO A 151 6.07 3.92 7.20
C PRO A 151 6.27 3.74 8.71
N LYS A 152 7.44 4.10 9.25
CA LYS A 152 7.71 3.99 10.69
C LYS A 152 6.95 5.08 11.45
N LEU A 153 7.02 6.32 10.96
CA LEU A 153 6.23 7.42 11.51
C LEU A 153 4.73 7.15 11.37
N MET A 154 4.29 6.61 10.22
CA MET A 154 2.90 6.20 10.01
C MET A 154 2.41 5.26 11.12
N VAL A 155 3.13 4.16 11.39
CA VAL A 155 2.72 3.19 12.42
C VAL A 155 2.64 3.86 13.80
N LYS A 156 3.60 4.72 14.14
CA LYS A 156 3.58 5.50 15.39
C LYS A 156 2.32 6.37 15.51
N ILE A 157 1.93 7.04 14.42
CA ILE A 157 0.73 7.88 14.40
C ILE A 157 -0.54 7.02 14.51
N LEU A 158 -0.60 5.89 13.81
CA LEU A 158 -1.72 4.95 13.89
C LEU A 158 -1.89 4.39 15.30
N ASP A 159 -0.80 4.01 15.96
CA ASP A 159 -0.82 3.54 17.35
C ASP A 159 -1.33 4.61 18.30
N TYR A 160 -0.89 5.85 18.14
CA TYR A 160 -1.40 6.98 18.90
C TYR A 160 -2.91 7.19 18.67
N LEU A 161 -3.37 7.16 17.42
CA LEU A 161 -4.78 7.33 17.07
C LEU A 161 -5.66 6.23 17.67
N ILE A 162 -5.18 4.99 17.67
CA ILE A 162 -5.92 3.83 18.19
C ILE A 162 -5.96 3.85 19.72
N ASN A 163 -4.79 3.99 20.36
CA ASN A 163 -4.66 3.78 21.81
C ASN A 163 -5.10 5.01 22.62
N GLU A 164 -4.79 6.22 22.14
CA GLU A 164 -5.02 7.46 22.90
C GLU A 164 -6.28 8.19 22.46
N LYS A 165 -6.53 8.25 21.14
CA LYS A 165 -7.68 8.99 20.57
C LYS A 165 -8.90 8.10 20.32
N GLN A 166 -8.76 6.78 20.41
CA GLN A 166 -9.81 5.80 20.10
C GLN A 166 -10.45 6.02 18.71
N TYR A 167 -9.64 6.45 17.74
CA TYR A 167 -10.12 6.81 16.41
C TYR A 167 -10.17 5.59 15.48
N HIS A 168 -11.35 4.96 15.37
CA HIS A 168 -11.53 3.68 14.68
C HIS A 168 -11.07 3.61 13.21
N PRO A 169 -11.17 4.67 12.38
CA PRO A 169 -10.58 4.65 11.03
C PRO A 169 -9.07 4.34 11.01
N ALA A 170 -8.34 4.67 12.07
CA ALA A 170 -6.92 4.32 12.20
C ALA A 170 -6.72 2.81 12.34
N SER A 171 -7.64 2.09 13.01
CA SER A 171 -7.60 0.62 13.07
C SER A 171 -7.77 0.00 11.68
N PHE A 172 -8.62 0.58 10.84
CA PHE A 172 -8.74 0.15 9.45
C PHE A 172 -7.41 0.32 8.70
N LEU A 173 -6.84 1.53 8.71
CA LEU A 173 -5.60 1.79 7.95
C LEU A 173 -4.43 0.96 8.48
N LYS A 174 -4.34 0.75 9.81
CA LYS A 174 -3.34 -0.16 10.38
C LYS A 174 -3.57 -1.60 9.92
N GLY A 175 -4.82 -2.08 9.90
CA GLY A 175 -5.17 -3.40 9.39
C GLY A 175 -4.82 -3.57 7.91
N PHE A 176 -5.11 -2.56 7.09
CA PHE A 176 -4.72 -2.51 5.68
C PHE A 176 -3.20 -2.60 5.51
N VAL A 177 -2.44 -1.80 6.24
CA VAL A 177 -0.97 -1.85 6.22
C VAL A 177 -0.46 -3.21 6.68
N MET A 178 -1.03 -3.84 7.71
CA MET A 178 -0.63 -5.17 8.13
C MET A 178 -0.94 -6.26 7.09
N LYS A 179 -2.04 -6.10 6.31
CA LYS A 179 -2.40 -7.01 5.21
C LYS A 179 -1.34 -7.00 4.10
N TYR A 180 -0.86 -5.82 3.73
CA TYR A 180 0.09 -5.64 2.61
C TYR A 180 1.57 -5.51 3.05
N GLY A 181 1.82 -5.37 4.36
CA GLY A 181 3.14 -5.19 4.99
C GLY A 181 3.43 -3.72 5.32
N ILE A 182 4.04 -3.47 6.50
CA ILE A 182 4.44 -2.12 6.96
C ILE A 182 5.36 -1.45 5.96
N GLU A 183 6.40 -2.17 5.54
CA GLU A 183 7.09 -1.90 4.29
C GLU A 183 6.52 -2.86 3.25
N PHE A 184 5.96 -2.33 2.16
CA PHE A 184 5.19 -3.10 1.19
C PHE A 184 5.99 -4.18 0.44
N TYR A 185 7.31 -4.24 0.61
CA TYR A 185 8.19 -5.28 0.06
C TYR A 185 8.68 -6.27 1.14
N LYS A 186 8.37 -6.05 2.43
CA LYS A 186 8.68 -6.94 3.56
C LYS A 186 7.49 -7.82 3.94
N GLU A 187 7.65 -8.72 4.90
CA GLU A 187 6.60 -9.64 5.34
C GLU A 187 5.26 -8.96 5.70
N CYS A 188 4.17 -9.71 5.52
CA CYS A 188 2.82 -9.30 5.87
C CYS A 188 2.39 -9.94 7.21
N TYR A 189 1.43 -9.33 7.89
CA TYR A 189 0.92 -9.79 9.19
C TYR A 189 -0.59 -10.07 9.10
N PRO A 190 -1.01 -11.12 8.38
CA PRO A 190 -2.42 -11.35 8.07
C PRO A 190 -3.29 -11.59 9.32
N GLY A 191 -2.74 -12.23 10.36
CA GLY A 191 -3.45 -12.44 11.63
C GLY A 191 -3.81 -11.11 12.32
N GLU A 192 -2.82 -10.21 12.44
CA GLU A 192 -3.03 -8.88 13.04
C GLU A 192 -3.94 -8.02 12.17
N ALA A 193 -3.75 -8.06 10.84
CA ALA A 193 -4.58 -7.37 9.88
C ALA A 193 -6.06 -7.71 10.06
N ARG A 194 -6.37 -9.01 10.16
CA ARG A 194 -7.75 -9.48 10.35
C ARG A 194 -8.36 -8.96 11.64
N ILE A 195 -7.64 -9.04 12.76
CA ILE A 195 -8.12 -8.54 14.06
C ILE A 195 -8.47 -7.04 13.98
N LEU A 196 -7.58 -6.24 13.39
CA LEU A 196 -7.74 -4.80 13.26
C LEU A 196 -8.91 -4.44 12.33
N LEU A 197 -9.05 -5.14 11.20
CA LEU A 197 -10.13 -4.91 10.26
C LEU A 197 -11.50 -5.33 10.84
N GLU A 198 -11.58 -6.47 11.53
CA GLU A 198 -12.80 -6.89 12.23
C GLU A 198 -13.19 -5.88 13.31
N PHE A 199 -12.22 -5.36 14.06
CA PHE A 199 -12.46 -4.30 15.04
C PHE A 199 -12.98 -3.02 14.37
N ALA A 200 -12.35 -2.57 13.27
CA ALA A 200 -12.80 -1.38 12.54
C ALA A 200 -14.22 -1.55 11.97
N GLN A 201 -14.53 -2.72 11.41
CA GLN A 201 -15.86 -3.04 10.88
C GLN A 201 -16.93 -2.99 11.98
N ARG A 202 -16.66 -3.61 13.14
CA ARG A 202 -17.58 -3.58 14.30
C ARG A 202 -17.86 -2.17 14.80
N ASN A 203 -16.92 -1.24 14.58
CA ASN A 203 -17.05 0.17 14.94
C ASN A 203 -17.49 1.07 13.75
N GLY A 204 -18.11 0.49 12.72
CA GLY A 204 -18.78 1.25 11.67
C GLY A 204 -17.90 1.73 10.51
N VAL A 205 -16.64 1.29 10.40
CA VAL A 205 -15.78 1.64 9.26
C VAL A 205 -16.11 0.74 8.07
N GLY A 206 -16.94 1.23 7.14
CA GLY A 206 -17.43 0.46 5.98
C GLY A 206 -16.33 -0.12 5.09
N SER A 207 -15.23 0.62 4.89
CA SER A 207 -14.08 0.18 4.08
C SER A 207 -13.41 -1.08 4.63
N ALA A 208 -13.54 -1.35 5.94
CA ALA A 208 -13.04 -2.57 6.55
C ALA A 208 -13.83 -3.81 6.12
N ALA A 209 -15.14 -3.67 5.83
CA ALA A 209 -15.95 -4.78 5.34
C ALA A 209 -15.51 -5.22 3.94
N ILE A 210 -15.18 -4.24 3.08
CA ILE A 210 -14.65 -4.49 1.72
C ILE A 210 -13.34 -5.28 1.83
N GLU A 211 -12.42 -4.80 2.68
CA GLU A 211 -11.12 -5.44 2.86
C GLU A 211 -11.23 -6.84 3.45
N LEU A 212 -12.11 -7.06 4.43
CA LEU A 212 -12.35 -8.40 5.01
C LEU A 212 -12.94 -9.38 4.00
N HIS A 213 -13.83 -8.92 3.12
CA HIS A 213 -14.36 -9.78 2.06
C HIS A 213 -13.25 -10.24 1.12
N GLN A 214 -12.37 -9.32 0.72
CA GLN A 214 -11.21 -9.66 -0.12
C GLN A 214 -10.21 -10.55 0.63
N PHE A 215 -10.02 -10.32 1.93
CA PHE A 215 -9.18 -11.12 2.82
C PHE A 215 -9.57 -12.60 2.83
N ALA A 216 -10.87 -12.90 2.82
CA ALA A 216 -11.39 -14.27 2.82
C ALA A 216 -11.22 -14.99 1.46
N GLY A 217 -11.19 -14.24 0.36
CA GLY A 217 -10.98 -14.78 -0.99
C GLY A 217 -9.51 -14.93 -1.37
N SER A 218 -8.63 -14.09 -0.82
CA SER A 218 -7.19 -14.18 -1.01
C SER A 218 -6.60 -15.18 -0.01
N SER A 219 -6.01 -16.27 -0.49
CA SER A 219 -5.08 -17.06 0.33
C SER A 219 -3.77 -16.27 0.51
N LEU A 220 -3.84 -15.13 1.20
CA LEU A 220 -2.71 -14.37 1.75
C LEU A 220 -2.02 -15.21 2.85
N LYS A 221 -1.64 -16.43 2.52
CA LYS A 221 -0.52 -17.13 3.13
C LYS A 221 0.74 -16.54 2.52
N CYS A 222 1.03 -15.28 2.86
CA CYS A 222 2.37 -14.73 2.72
C CYS A 222 3.27 -15.29 3.81
N ASN A 223 3.22 -16.62 4.01
CA ASN A 223 4.20 -17.30 4.82
C ASN A 223 5.31 -17.67 3.84
N ALA A 224 6.50 -17.13 4.12
CA ALA A 224 7.74 -17.62 3.55
C ALA A 224 7.86 -19.15 3.72
#